data_AF-A0A3D2Y1J7-F1
#
_entry.id   AF-A0A3D2Y1J7-F1
#
_cell.length_a   1.000
_cell.length_b   1.000
_cell.length_c   1.000
_cell.angle_alpha   90.00
_cell.angle_beta   90.00
_cell.angle_gamma   90.00
#
_symmetry.space_group_name_H-M   'P 1'
#
loop_
_entity.id
_entity.type
_entity.pdbx_description
1 polymer ?
#
loop_
_entity_poly.entity_id
_entity_poly.type
_entity_poly.pdbx_seq_one_letter_code
_entity_poly.pdbx_strand_id
1 'polypeptide(L)'
;MDAFMELLPTILALMATGVFAGILAGLLGVGGGIVIVPVLYFLFQALGVSADSAMLIATATSLATIIPTSVSSIRAHRKKGNVDS
;
A
#
# COMPACT_ATOMS: atom_id res chain seq x y z
N MET A 1 -7.60 19.02 27.77
CA MET A 1 -6.50 18.04 27.66
C MET A 1 -7.01 16.68 27.15
N ASP A 2 -8.24 16.67 26.64
CA ASP A 2 -9.08 15.48 26.51
C ASP A 2 -9.03 14.93 25.07
N ALA A 3 -8.98 15.82 24.07
CA ALA A 3 -8.85 15.46 22.66
C ALA A 3 -7.55 14.67 22.35
N PHE A 4 -6.45 14.94 23.06
CA PHE A 4 -5.20 14.23 22.84
C PHE A 4 -5.27 12.77 23.34
N MET A 5 -5.89 12.57 24.51
CA MET A 5 -6.07 11.23 25.10
C MET A 5 -7.05 10.37 24.29
N GLU A 6 -8.01 10.98 23.60
CA GLU A 6 -8.93 10.29 22.68
C GLU A 6 -8.26 9.87 21.35
N LEU A 7 -7.31 10.65 20.84
CA LEU A 7 -6.62 10.35 19.58
C LEU A 7 -5.45 9.36 19.76
N LEU A 8 -4.86 9.32 20.94
CA LEU A 8 -3.73 8.44 21.28
C LEU A 8 -3.96 6.95 20.93
N PRO A 9 -5.08 6.30 21.30
CA PRO A 9 -5.33 4.91 20.94
C PRO A 9 -5.49 4.70 19.42
N THR A 10 -6.13 5.65 18.74
CA THR A 10 -6.33 5.61 17.28
C THR A 10 -5.01 5.72 16.54
N ILE A 11 -4.12 6.63 16.97
CA ILE A 11 -2.78 6.80 16.39
C ILE A 11 -1.95 5.53 16.61
N LEU A 12 -1.98 4.94 17.81
CA LEU A 12 -1.29 3.68 18.09
C LEU A 12 -1.81 2.53 17.23
N ALA A 13 -3.11 2.42 17.05
CA ALA A 13 -3.73 1.40 16.19
C ALA A 13 -3.35 1.58 14.71
N LEU A 14 -3.32 2.82 14.21
CA LEU A 14 -2.90 3.13 12.85
C LEU A 14 -1.42 2.80 12.63
N MET A 15 -0.55 3.13 13.59
CA MET A 15 0.88 2.78 13.50
C MET A 15 1.10 1.27 13.53
N ALA A 16 0.45 0.54 14.43
CA ALA A 16 0.56 -0.92 14.50
C ALA A 16 0.08 -1.58 13.20
N THR A 17 -1.04 -1.10 12.66
CA THR A 17 -1.59 -1.58 11.38
C THR A 17 -0.65 -1.28 10.22
N GLY A 18 -0.11 -0.06 10.14
CA GLY A 18 0.83 0.35 9.09
C GLY A 18 2.12 -0.48 9.10
N VAL A 19 2.66 -0.76 10.29
CA VAL A 19 3.84 -1.63 10.45
C VAL A 19 3.55 -3.05 9.99
N PHE A 20 2.44 -3.64 10.46
CA PHE A 20 2.08 -5.01 10.10
C PHE A 20 1.78 -5.15 8.60
N ALA A 21 1.01 -4.21 8.04
CA ALA A 21 0.69 -4.17 6.63
C ALA A 21 1.94 -3.93 5.75
N GLY A 22 2.86 -3.07 6.19
CA GLY A 22 4.13 -2.81 5.50
C GLY A 22 5.07 -4.01 5.52
N ILE A 23 5.16 -4.73 6.66
CA ILE A 23 5.92 -5.97 6.77
C ILE A 23 5.32 -7.04 5.87
N LEU A 24 4.00 -7.25 5.91
CA LEU A 24 3.32 -8.22 5.04
C LEU A 24 3.50 -7.87 3.56
N ALA A 25 3.38 -6.59 3.17
CA ALA A 25 3.62 -6.14 1.81
C ALA A 25 5.07 -6.36 1.35
N GLY A 26 6.04 -6.14 2.25
CA GLY A 26 7.46 -6.40 2.00
C GLY A 26 7.81 -7.89 1.90
N LEU A 27 7.24 -8.71 2.79
CA LEU A 27 7.48 -10.16 2.83
C LEU A 27 6.84 -10.90 1.65
N LEU A 28 5.66 -10.48 1.21
CA LEU A 28 4.99 -11.10 0.07
C LEU A 28 5.59 -10.69 -1.29
N GLY A 29 6.48 -9.71 -1.33
CA GLY A 29 7.07 -9.21 -2.58
C GLY A 29 6.07 -8.56 -3.54
N VAL A 30 4.79 -8.44 -3.13
CA VAL A 30 3.69 -7.80 -3.84
C VAL A 30 3.76 -6.32 -3.51
N GLY A 31 4.64 -5.57 -4.19
CA GLY A 31 4.97 -4.18 -3.88
C GLY A 31 3.76 -3.32 -3.51
N GLY A 32 3.54 -3.08 -2.21
CA GLY A 32 2.62 -2.11 -1.61
C GLY A 32 1.13 -2.16 -1.97
N GLY A 33 0.72 -2.90 -2.99
CA GLY A 33 -0.58 -2.73 -3.66
C GLY A 33 -1.79 -3.01 -2.77
N ILE A 34 -1.70 -4.04 -1.92
CA ILE A 34 -2.74 -4.39 -0.95
C ILE A 34 -3.01 -3.25 0.04
N VAL A 35 -2.00 -2.42 0.32
CA VAL A 35 -2.11 -1.26 1.22
C VAL A 35 -2.45 0.02 0.43
N ILE A 36 -1.91 0.18 -0.78
CA ILE A 36 -2.12 1.36 -1.63
C ILE A 36 -3.59 1.50 -2.04
N VAL A 37 -4.29 0.41 -2.37
CA VAL A 37 -5.70 0.46 -2.78
C VAL A 37 -6.61 1.05 -1.70
N PRO A 38 -6.67 0.52 -0.47
CA PRO A 38 -7.55 1.09 0.56
C PRO A 38 -7.15 2.52 0.95
N VAL A 39 -5.85 2.84 0.98
CA VAL A 39 -5.38 4.20 1.28
C VAL A 39 -5.84 5.20 0.22
N LEU A 40 -5.67 4.89 -1.06
CA LEU A 40 -6.14 5.75 -2.15
C LEU A 40 -7.66 5.86 -2.17
N TYR A 41 -8.38 4.77 -1.89
CA TYR A 41 -9.83 4.77 -1.81
C TYR A 41 -10.34 5.76 -0.75
N PHE A 42 -9.81 5.70 0.48
CA PHE A 42 -10.21 6.63 1.54
C PHE A 42 -9.79 8.07 1.23
N LEU A 43 -8.65 8.29 0.59
CA LEU A 43 -8.21 9.61 0.16
C LEU A 43 -9.16 10.21 -0.88
N PHE A 44 -9.57 9.43 -1.88
CA PHE A 44 -10.52 9.89 -2.90
C PHE A 44 -11.92 10.12 -2.32
N GLN A 45 -12.37 9.28 -1.38
CA GLN A 45 -13.61 9.52 -0.65
C GLN A 45 -13.55 10.81 0.18
N ALA A 46 -12.42 11.11 0.83
CA ALA A 46 -12.22 12.36 1.55
C ALA A 46 -12.21 13.59 0.62
N LEU A 47 -11.84 13.42 -0.65
CA LEU A 47 -11.90 14.43 -1.70
C LEU A 47 -13.29 14.56 -2.35
N GLY A 48 -14.29 13.79 -1.89
CA GLY A 48 -15.66 13.84 -2.40
C GLY A 48 -15.88 13.08 -3.72
N VAL A 49 -14.95 12.20 -4.11
CA VAL A 49 -15.10 11.32 -5.27
C VAL A 49 -16.09 10.21 -4.94
N SER A 50 -16.99 9.87 -5.87
CA SER A 50 -17.94 8.77 -5.65
C SER A 50 -17.23 7.45 -5.36
N ALA A 51 -17.79 6.63 -4.47
CA ALA A 51 -17.19 5.36 -4.03
C ALA A 51 -16.79 4.44 -5.20
N ASP A 52 -17.64 4.35 -6.23
CA ASP A 52 -17.38 3.53 -7.41
C ASP A 52 -16.16 4.04 -8.19
N SER A 53 -16.06 5.35 -8.40
CA SER A 53 -14.92 5.97 -9.09
C SER A 53 -13.64 5.87 -8.26
N ALA A 54 -13.74 6.11 -6.95
CA ALA A 54 -12.63 6.04 -6.02
C ALA A 54 -12.01 4.63 -5.99
N MET A 55 -12.86 3.59 -5.97
CA MET A 55 -12.40 2.20 -5.99
C MET A 55 -11.70 1.86 -7.32
N LEU A 56 -12.29 2.27 -8.44
CA LEU A 56 -11.75 2.00 -9.78
C LEU A 56 -10.40 2.70 -10.00
N ILE A 57 -10.28 3.97 -9.58
CA ILE A 57 -9.02 4.72 -9.69
C ILE A 57 -7.96 4.12 -8.75
N ALA A 58 -8.31 3.83 -7.50
CA ALA A 58 -7.37 3.26 -6.52
C ALA A 58 -6.81 1.90 -6.97
N THR A 59 -7.66 1.02 -7.49
CA THR A 59 -7.24 -0.29 -8.04
C THR A 59 -6.40 -0.13 -9.30
N ALA A 60 -6.80 0.73 -10.24
CA ALA A 60 -6.02 1.01 -11.45
C ALA A 60 -4.63 1.59 -11.14
N THR A 61 -4.54 2.56 -10.21
CA THR A 61 -3.28 3.15 -9.77
C THR A 61 -2.39 2.12 -9.07
N SER A 62 -2.96 1.28 -8.20
CA SER A 62 -2.18 0.20 -7.57
C SER A 62 -1.65 -0.82 -8.57
N LEU A 63 -2.44 -1.19 -9.59
CA LEU A 63 -1.95 -2.07 -10.65
C LEU A 63 -0.83 -1.39 -11.45
N ALA A 64 -0.97 -0.10 -11.72
CA ALA A 64 0.06 0.69 -12.40
C ALA A 64 1.37 0.77 -11.59
N THR A 65 1.32 0.80 -10.25
CA THR A 65 2.53 0.79 -9.40
C THR A 65 3.17 -0.59 -9.27
N ILE A 66 2.39 -1.67 -9.40
CA ILE A 66 2.87 -3.06 -9.39
C ILE A 66 3.72 -3.36 -10.64
N ILE A 67 3.42 -2.79 -11.80
CA ILE A 67 4.15 -3.04 -13.05
C ILE A 67 5.66 -2.66 -12.95
N PRO A 68 6.05 -1.42 -12.62
CA PRO A 68 7.46 -1.04 -12.55
C PRO A 68 8.17 -1.68 -11.36
N THR A 69 7.49 -1.92 -10.23
CA THR A 69 8.07 -2.61 -9.08
C THR A 69 8.32 -4.10 -9.38
N SER A 70 7.44 -4.77 -10.12
CA SER A 70 7.64 -6.14 -10.60
C SER A 70 8.83 -6.23 -11.58
N VAL A 71 8.94 -5.29 -12.52
CA VAL A 71 10.10 -5.21 -13.43
C VAL A 71 11.41 -4.96 -12.66
N SER A 72 11.37 -4.07 -11.66
CA SER A 72 12.52 -3.79 -10.79
C SER A 72 12.90 -5.01 -9.93
N SER A 73 11.92 -5.74 -9.40
CA SER A 73 12.11 -6.98 -8.63
C SER A 73 12.74 -8.10 -9.48
N ILE A 74 12.25 -8.29 -10.71
CA ILE A 74 12.83 -9.25 -11.67
C ILE A 74 14.29 -8.88 -12.00
N ARG A 75 14.57 -7.58 -12.21
CA ARG A 75 15.94 -7.09 -12.45
C ARG A 75 16.84 -7.25 -11.22
N ALA A 76 16.32 -7.02 -10.03
CA ALA A 76 17.05 -7.22 -8.77
C ALA A 76 17.37 -8.71 -8.53
N HIS A 77 16.45 -9.62 -8.86
CA HIS A 77 16.69 -11.07 -8.84
C HIS A 77 17.72 -11.50 -9.90
N ARG A 78 17.72 -10.90 -11.10
CA ARG A 78 18.77 -11.14 -12.12
C ARG A 78 20.15 -10.68 -11.65
N LYS A 79 20.25 -9.58 -10.91
CA LYS A 79 21.54 -9.08 -10.38
C LYS A 79 22.10 -9.93 -9.25
N LYS A 80 21.27 -10.77 -8.61
CA LYS A 80 21.66 -11.65 -7.48
C LYS A 80 22.11 -13.06 -7.91
N GLY A 81 22.22 -13.33 -9.22
CA GLY A 81 22.91 -14.51 -9.75
C GLY A 81 22.15 -15.83 -9.74
N ASN A 82 20.81 -15.83 -9.65
CA ASN A 82 20.01 -17.06 -9.51
C ASN A 82 19.12 -17.41 -10.71
N VAL A 83 19.44 -16.87 -11.90
CA VAL A 83 18.93 -17.38 -13.17
C VAL A 83 20.13 -17.65 -14.06
N ASP A 84 20.69 -18.83 -13.85
CA ASP A 84 21.58 -19.47 -14.80
C ASP A 84 20.68 -20.18 -15.82
N SER A 85 20.55 -19.56 -17.00
CA SER A 85 20.15 -20.16 -18.28
C SER A 85 20.17 -19.09 -19.37
#